data_AF-A0A1E5SU99-F1
#
_entry.id   AF-A0A1E5SU99-F1
#
_cell.length_a   1.000
_cell.length_b   1.000
_cell.length_c   1.000
_cell.angle_alpha   90.00
_cell.angle_beta   90.00
_cell.angle_gamma   90.00
#
_symmetry.space_group_name_H-M   'P 1'
#
loop_
_entity.id
_entity.type
_entity.pdbx_description
1 polymer ?
#
loop_
_entity_poly.entity_id
_entity_poly.type
_entity_poly.pdbx_seq_one_letter_code
_entity_poly.pdbx_strand_id
1 'polypeptide(L)'
;MKFNFKRAVFEFLSIVVAVILAMSLTEMRQNYLNKQLAEKSFSNIVDEIGENRERLVRDSARIAKDLEFIKQWIQDVRDDKTPEDFSSGFSLSFLNKAAMEVAQNNQSLSFISNERNIAISGIYDTQAFYQEHGAKTFEIMGDMSSSIVNSKADELLPYVLRFRFHLGVVFNTVKAYLLESDAFLNNDELMPASD
;
A
#
# COMPACT_ATOMS: atom_id res chain seq x y z
N MET A 1 8.44 62.29 39.83
CA MET A 1 8.58 60.82 39.67
C MET A 1 9.79 60.55 38.78
N LYS A 2 10.91 60.06 39.33
CA LYS A 2 11.98 59.51 38.48
C LYS A 2 11.54 58.12 38.06
N PHE A 3 11.01 57.99 36.85
CA PHE A 3 10.76 56.69 36.24
C PHE A 3 12.07 55.90 36.29
N ASN A 4 12.05 54.78 37.02
CA ASN A 4 13.23 53.95 37.18
C ASN A 4 13.35 53.07 35.93
N PHE A 5 13.73 53.70 34.81
CA PHE A 5 13.74 53.13 33.46
C PHE A 5 14.45 51.77 33.40
N LYS A 6 15.54 51.61 34.16
CA LYS A 6 16.26 50.34 34.30
C LYS A 6 15.39 49.19 34.83
N ARG A 7 14.52 49.48 35.81
CA ARG A 7 13.59 48.49 36.39
C ARG A 7 12.50 48.12 35.38
N ALA A 8 11.92 49.10 34.70
CA ALA A 8 10.91 48.86 33.68
C ALA A 8 11.45 48.03 32.50
N VAL A 9 12.68 48.30 32.06
CA VAL A 9 13.38 47.50 31.02
C VAL A 9 13.65 46.08 31.51
N PHE A 10 14.05 45.89 32.76
CA PHE A 10 14.28 44.56 33.32
C PHE A 10 12.98 43.76 33.48
N GLU A 11 11.90 44.39 33.93
CA GLU A 11 10.57 43.79 34.02
C GLU A 11 10.08 43.36 32.63
N PHE A 12 10.21 44.23 31.62
CA PHE A 12 9.88 43.89 30.23
C PHE A 12 10.72 42.72 29.70
N LEU A 13 12.04 42.75 29.87
CA LEU A 13 12.94 41.65 29.47
C LEU A 13 12.58 40.33 30.17
N SER A 14 12.24 40.38 31.47
CA SER A 14 11.86 39.18 32.21
C SER A 14 10.56 38.56 31.69
N ILE A 15 9.58 39.38 31.31
CA ILE A 15 8.32 38.92 30.69
C ILE A 15 8.62 38.30 29.32
N VAL A 16 9.42 38.97 28.49
CA VAL A 16 9.79 38.44 27.16
C VAL A 16 10.52 37.10 27.28
N VAL A 17 11.49 36.98 28.20
CA VAL A 17 12.20 35.72 28.45
C VAL A 17 11.26 34.63 28.94
N ALA A 18 10.33 34.95 29.87
CA ALA A 18 9.35 33.99 30.36
C ALA A 18 8.42 33.49 29.24
N VAL A 19 7.96 34.37 28.36
CA VAL A 19 7.13 34.01 27.19
C VAL A 19 7.91 33.12 26.22
N ILE A 20 9.15 33.46 25.89
CA ILE A 20 10.00 32.64 25.01
C ILE A 20 10.20 31.25 25.62
N LEU A 21 10.55 31.16 26.90
CA LEU A 21 10.72 29.87 27.58
C LEU A 21 9.44 29.04 27.60
N ALA A 22 8.28 29.66 27.86
CA ALA A 22 6.99 28.97 27.83
C ALA A 22 6.66 28.44 26.42
N MET A 23 6.91 29.23 25.38
CA MET A 23 6.73 28.81 23.99
C MET A 23 7.68 27.68 23.62
N SER A 24 8.97 27.79 23.94
CA SER A 24 9.97 26.75 23.67
C SER A 24 9.67 25.43 24.38
N LEU A 25 9.22 25.47 25.64
CA LEU A 25 8.77 24.27 26.36
C LEU A 25 7.54 23.63 25.71
N THR A 26 6.60 24.45 25.22
CA THR A 26 5.41 23.99 24.52
C THR A 26 5.77 23.32 23.19
N GLU A 27 6.63 23.95 22.39
CA GLU A 27 7.15 23.38 21.13
C GLU A 27 7.92 22.08 21.37
N MET A 28 8.76 22.03 22.41
CA MET A 28 9.52 20.83 22.77
C MET A 28 8.58 19.67 23.13
N ARG A 29 7.55 19.94 23.95
CA ARG A 29 6.54 18.94 24.32
C ARG A 29 5.75 18.47 23.09
N GLN A 30 5.35 19.39 22.22
CA GLN A 30 4.59 19.06 21.02
C GLN A 30 5.43 18.21 20.05
N ASN A 31 6.70 18.57 19.84
CA ASN A 31 7.62 17.77 19.03
C ASN A 31 7.81 16.36 19.59
N TYR A 32 7.89 16.19 20.91
CA TYR A 32 7.98 14.87 21.52
C TYR A 32 6.73 14.03 21.26
N LEU A 33 5.53 14.60 21.47
CA LEU A 33 4.26 13.90 21.23
C LEU A 33 4.08 13.55 19.75
N ASN A 34 4.47 14.44 18.84
CA ASN A 34 4.41 14.18 17.40
C ASN A 34 5.33 13.03 16.98
N LYS A 35 6.53 12.94 17.55
CA LYS A 35 7.44 11.81 17.30
C LYS A 35 6.86 10.49 17.81
N GLN A 36 6.27 10.46 19.00
CA GLN A 36 5.61 9.24 19.50
C GLN A 36 4.44 8.81 18.64
N LEU A 37 3.61 9.77 18.22
CA LEU A 37 2.50 9.50 17.30
C LEU A 37 3.02 8.95 15.96
N ALA A 38 4.12 9.50 15.46
CA ALA A 38 4.73 9.07 14.21
C ALA A 38 5.29 7.64 14.28
N GLU A 39 6.00 7.28 15.36
CA GLU A 39 6.46 5.90 15.55
C GLU A 39 5.30 4.92 15.67
N LYS A 40 4.22 5.30 16.37
CA LYS A 40 3.01 4.47 16.45
C LYS A 40 2.33 4.32 15.09
N SER A 41 2.18 5.41 14.34
CA SER A 41 1.64 5.37 12.97
C SER A 41 2.51 4.49 12.06
N PHE A 42 3.84 4.57 12.21
CA PHE A 42 4.80 3.76 11.46
C PHE A 42 4.66 2.27 11.81
N SER A 43 4.58 1.92 13.11
CA SER A 43 4.32 0.54 13.54
C SER A 43 3.05 -0.02 12.91
N ASN A 44 1.95 0.75 12.92
CA ASN A 44 0.69 0.31 12.30
C ASN A 44 0.84 0.08 10.78
N ILE A 45 1.65 0.90 10.10
CA ILE A 45 1.95 0.72 8.67
C ILE A 45 2.75 -0.57 8.45
N VAL A 46 3.76 -0.84 9.28
CA VAL A 46 4.55 -2.07 9.22
C VAL A 46 3.65 -3.30 9.39
N ASP A 47 2.77 -3.28 10.38
CA ASP A 47 1.79 -4.35 10.62
C ASP A 47 0.84 -4.53 9.42
N GLU A 48 0.32 -3.42 8.87
CA GLU A 48 -0.56 -3.45 7.69
C GLU A 48 0.13 -4.05 6.46
N ILE A 49 1.40 -3.68 6.20
CA ILE A 49 2.22 -4.25 5.13
C ILE A 49 2.42 -5.76 5.35
N GLY A 50 2.71 -6.17 6.59
CA GLY A 50 2.84 -7.58 6.97
C GLY A 50 1.57 -8.39 6.68
N GLU A 51 0.42 -7.90 7.13
CA GLU A 51 -0.87 -8.55 6.87
C GLU A 51 -1.20 -8.63 5.37
N ASN A 52 -0.97 -7.54 4.63
CA ASN A 52 -1.21 -7.49 3.19
C ASN A 52 -0.31 -8.49 2.45
N ARG A 53 0.97 -8.57 2.83
CA ARG A 53 1.91 -9.55 2.29
C ARG A 53 1.40 -10.98 2.49
N GLU A 54 0.99 -11.34 3.71
CA GLU A 54 0.47 -12.68 3.99
C GLU A 54 -0.77 -13.04 3.14
N ARG A 55 -1.66 -12.07 2.90
CA ARG A 55 -2.80 -12.25 2.00
C ARG A 55 -2.34 -12.49 0.56
N LEU A 56 -1.41 -11.69 0.08
CA LEU A 56 -0.90 -11.79 -1.29
C LEU A 56 -0.08 -13.04 -1.57
N VAL A 57 0.60 -13.62 -0.57
CA VAL A 57 1.26 -14.93 -0.73
C VAL A 57 0.24 -15.98 -1.15
N ARG A 58 -0.94 -16.00 -0.52
CA ARG A 58 -2.02 -16.94 -0.86
C ARG A 58 -2.59 -16.67 -2.25
N ASP A 59 -2.84 -15.40 -2.57
CA ASP A 59 -3.37 -15.01 -3.87
C ASP A 59 -2.39 -15.34 -5.01
N SER A 60 -1.08 -15.17 -4.79
CA SER A 60 -0.06 -15.47 -5.79
C SER A 60 -0.11 -16.92 -6.28
N ALA A 61 -0.32 -17.87 -5.36
CA ALA A 61 -0.41 -19.29 -5.67
C ALA A 61 -1.71 -19.62 -6.44
N ARG A 62 -2.82 -18.94 -6.12
CA ARG A 62 -4.08 -19.08 -6.85
C ARG A 62 -3.96 -18.51 -8.26
N ILE A 63 -3.48 -17.27 -8.40
CA ILE A 63 -3.29 -16.60 -9.68
C ILE A 63 -2.35 -17.40 -10.60
N ALA A 64 -1.29 -18.00 -10.06
CA ALA A 64 -0.40 -18.85 -10.83
C ALA A 64 -1.11 -20.07 -11.43
N LYS A 65 -2.01 -20.70 -10.67
CA LYS A 65 -2.83 -21.82 -11.16
C LYS A 65 -3.81 -21.36 -12.24
N ASP A 66 -4.48 -20.23 -12.03
CA ASP A 66 -5.41 -19.66 -13.00
C ASP A 66 -4.70 -19.33 -14.32
N LEU A 67 -3.49 -18.77 -14.26
CA LEU A 67 -2.68 -18.49 -15.44
C LEU A 67 -2.27 -19.75 -16.22
N GLU A 68 -1.93 -20.84 -15.52
CA GLU A 68 -1.59 -22.10 -16.20
C GLU A 68 -2.83 -22.75 -16.82
N PHE A 69 -3.98 -22.72 -16.14
CA PHE A 69 -5.26 -23.15 -16.72
C PHE A 69 -5.58 -22.37 -17.99
N ILE A 70 -5.51 -21.04 -17.96
CA ILE A 70 -5.81 -20.20 -19.13
C ILE A 70 -4.84 -20.48 -20.28
N LYS A 71 -3.56 -20.70 -19.97
CA LYS A 71 -2.54 -21.04 -20.97
C LYS A 71 -2.86 -22.37 -21.65
N GLN A 72 -3.23 -23.39 -20.88
CA GLN A 72 -3.64 -24.69 -21.42
C GLN A 72 -4.91 -24.55 -22.27
N TRP A 73 -5.92 -23.83 -21.78
CA TRP A 73 -7.15 -23.57 -22.50
C TRP A 73 -6.90 -22.90 -23.86
N ILE A 74 -6.04 -21.88 -23.91
CA ILE A 74 -5.65 -21.21 -25.16
C ILE A 74 -4.95 -22.18 -26.11
N GLN A 75 -4.11 -23.08 -25.59
CA GLN A 75 -3.41 -24.06 -26.40
C GLN A 75 -4.38 -25.07 -27.02
N ASP A 76 -5.36 -25.53 -26.25
CA ASP A 76 -6.36 -26.48 -26.76
C ASP A 76 -7.22 -25.88 -27.87
N VAL A 77 -7.64 -24.61 -27.73
CA VAL A 77 -8.33 -23.89 -28.81
C VAL A 77 -7.45 -23.76 -30.06
N ARG A 78 -6.16 -23.46 -29.91
CA ARG A 78 -5.23 -23.33 -31.04
C ARG A 78 -4.94 -24.65 -31.76
N ASP A 79 -5.02 -25.76 -31.03
CA ASP A 79 -4.78 -27.11 -31.56
C ASP A 79 -6.06 -27.75 -32.12
N ASP A 80 -7.14 -26.97 -32.30
CA ASP A 80 -8.48 -27.44 -32.69
C ASP A 80 -9.04 -28.56 -31.78
N LYS A 81 -8.60 -28.59 -30.52
CA LYS A 81 -9.14 -29.49 -29.49
C LYS A 81 -10.33 -28.82 -28.83
N THR A 82 -11.26 -29.63 -28.33
CA THR A 82 -12.35 -29.10 -27.49
C THR A 82 -11.78 -28.76 -26.11
N PRO A 83 -11.67 -27.46 -25.75
CA PRO A 83 -11.17 -27.09 -24.43
C PRO A 83 -12.23 -27.39 -23.36
N GLU A 84 -11.79 -27.46 -22.11
CA GLU A 84 -12.72 -27.48 -20.98
C GLU A 84 -13.54 -26.18 -20.90
N ASP A 85 -14.72 -26.25 -20.31
CA ASP A 85 -15.57 -25.07 -20.09
C ASP A 85 -14.81 -24.02 -19.28
N PHE A 86 -14.78 -22.79 -19.80
CA PHE A 86 -14.04 -21.72 -19.16
C PHE A 86 -14.73 -21.31 -17.86
N SER A 87 -14.24 -21.81 -16.72
CA SER A 87 -14.74 -21.48 -15.37
C SER A 87 -13.58 -21.08 -14.46
N SER A 88 -13.14 -19.82 -14.56
CA SER A 88 -12.12 -19.29 -13.65
C SER A 88 -12.79 -18.69 -12.41
N GLY A 89 -12.64 -19.36 -11.27
CA GLY A 89 -13.03 -18.86 -9.94
C GLY A 89 -12.07 -17.78 -9.43
N PHE A 90 -11.99 -16.67 -10.15
CA PHE A 90 -11.07 -15.59 -9.82
C PHE A 90 -11.48 -14.85 -8.56
N SER A 91 -10.52 -14.61 -7.68
CA SER A 91 -10.71 -13.86 -6.46
C SER A 91 -9.39 -13.19 -6.10
N LEU A 92 -9.45 -11.86 -5.98
CA LEU A 92 -8.35 -11.02 -5.50
C LEU A 92 -8.67 -10.51 -4.11
N SER A 93 -7.67 -10.48 -3.25
CA SER A 93 -7.77 -9.82 -1.96
C SER A 93 -7.69 -8.30 -2.14
N PHE A 94 -8.59 -7.58 -1.49
CA PHE A 94 -8.43 -6.14 -1.28
C PHE A 94 -7.41 -5.89 -0.16
N LEU A 95 -6.35 -5.16 -0.50
CA LEU A 95 -5.31 -4.78 0.45
C LEU A 95 -5.75 -3.58 1.28
N ASN A 96 -5.42 -3.61 2.57
CA ASN A 96 -5.72 -2.51 3.47
C ASN A 96 -4.76 -1.34 3.21
N LYS A 97 -5.25 -0.11 3.40
CA LYS A 97 -4.48 1.14 3.28
C LYS A 97 -4.76 2.14 4.41
N ALA A 98 -5.51 1.71 5.42
CA ALA A 98 -6.03 2.59 6.46
C ALA A 98 -4.90 3.16 7.33
N ALA A 99 -3.87 2.35 7.64
CA ALA A 99 -2.74 2.82 8.44
C ALA A 99 -2.00 3.97 7.74
N MET A 100 -1.75 3.83 6.44
CA MET A 100 -1.11 4.87 5.63
C MET A 100 -1.97 6.12 5.50
N GLU A 101 -3.27 5.98 5.24
CA GLU A 101 -4.19 7.12 5.13
C GLU A 101 -4.27 7.90 6.46
N VAL A 102 -4.33 7.20 7.60
CA VAL A 102 -4.31 7.83 8.93
C VAL A 102 -2.99 8.55 9.17
N ALA A 103 -1.86 7.94 8.80
CA ALA A 103 -0.54 8.55 8.95
C ALA A 103 -0.38 9.82 8.09
N GLN A 104 -0.89 9.81 6.86
CA GLN A 104 -0.93 10.97 5.97
C GLN A 104 -1.80 12.09 6.55
N ASN A 105 -3.02 11.76 6.97
CA ASN A 105 -3.98 12.74 7.51
C ASN A 105 -3.46 13.42 8.78
N ASN A 106 -2.77 12.67 9.63
CA ASN A 106 -2.18 13.20 10.87
C ASN A 106 -0.77 13.78 10.68
N GLN A 107 -0.29 13.89 9.43
CA GLN A 107 1.06 14.37 9.10
C GLN A 107 2.20 13.62 9.80
N SER A 108 1.95 12.38 10.25
CA SER A 108 2.91 11.55 10.97
C SER A 108 4.15 11.24 10.13
N LEU A 109 3.98 11.15 8.82
CA LEU A 109 5.07 10.91 7.86
C LEU A 109 6.15 12.01 7.88
N SER A 110 5.82 13.23 8.28
CA SER A 110 6.79 14.33 8.38
C SER A 110 7.79 14.17 9.53
N PHE A 111 7.51 13.27 10.48
CA PHE A 111 8.31 13.05 11.68
C PHE A 111 9.09 11.73 11.66
N ILE A 112 8.97 10.93 10.59
CA ILE A 112 9.80 9.74 10.36
C ILE A 112 10.95 10.04 9.40
N SER A 113 11.97 9.18 9.41
CA SER A 113 13.13 9.29 8.50
C SER A 113 12.71 9.24 7.03
N ASN A 114 13.44 9.93 6.18
CA ASN A 114 13.20 9.96 4.74
C ASN A 114 13.30 8.55 4.10
N GLU A 115 14.21 7.72 4.60
CA GLU A 115 14.44 6.35 4.14
C GLU A 115 13.18 5.48 4.36
N ARG A 116 12.61 5.51 5.58
CA ARG A 116 11.33 4.87 5.90
C ARG A 116 10.20 5.39 5.01
N ASN A 117 10.12 6.70 4.79
CA ASN A 117 9.09 7.31 3.92
C ASN A 117 9.18 6.80 2.48
N ILE A 118 10.38 6.76 1.90
CA ILE A 118 10.60 6.29 0.53
C ILE A 118 10.23 4.80 0.42
N ALA A 119 10.66 3.98 1.38
CA ALA A 119 10.38 2.56 1.38
C ALA A 119 8.88 2.26 1.45
N ILE A 120 8.15 2.94 2.35
CA ILE A 120 6.69 2.82 2.44
C ILE A 120 6.03 3.29 1.15
N SER A 121 6.43 4.44 0.60
CA SER A 121 5.83 4.98 -0.63
C SER A 121 5.91 3.96 -1.77
N GLY A 122 7.07 3.34 -1.98
CA GLY A 122 7.23 2.33 -3.04
C GLY A 122 6.25 1.15 -2.88
N ILE A 123 6.11 0.63 -1.66
CA ILE A 123 5.19 -0.48 -1.37
C ILE A 123 3.73 -0.09 -1.66
N TYR A 124 3.31 1.11 -1.23
CA TYR A 124 1.94 1.58 -1.47
C TYR A 124 1.68 1.93 -2.93
N ASP A 125 2.68 2.41 -3.67
CA ASP A 125 2.58 2.63 -5.12
C ASP A 125 2.39 1.29 -5.86
N THR A 126 3.16 0.26 -5.48
CA THR A 126 2.98 -1.10 -6.01
C THR A 126 1.61 -1.67 -5.66
N GLN A 127 1.12 -1.44 -4.43
CA GLN A 127 -0.24 -1.81 -4.03
C GLN A 127 -1.32 -1.09 -4.83
N ALA A 128 -1.17 0.21 -5.08
CA ALA A 128 -2.12 0.98 -5.89
C ALA A 128 -2.18 0.42 -7.31
N PHE A 129 -1.03 0.10 -7.90
CA PHE A 129 -0.95 -0.52 -9.22
C PHE A 129 -1.62 -1.91 -9.24
N TYR A 130 -1.45 -2.71 -8.18
CA TYR A 130 -2.14 -4.00 -8.02
C TYR A 130 -3.66 -3.82 -7.98
N GLN A 131 -4.16 -2.87 -7.19
CA GLN A 131 -5.59 -2.61 -7.04
C GLN A 131 -6.21 -2.13 -8.35
N GLU A 132 -5.54 -1.23 -9.08
CA GLU A 132 -5.99 -0.74 -10.39
C GLU A 132 -6.12 -1.88 -11.41
N HIS A 133 -5.08 -2.71 -11.53
CA HIS A 133 -5.11 -3.84 -12.46
C HIS A 133 -6.05 -4.96 -12.00
N GLY A 134 -6.24 -5.12 -10.70
CA GLY A 134 -7.23 -6.02 -10.14
C GLY A 134 -8.65 -5.63 -10.53
N ALA A 135 -9.00 -4.34 -10.40
CA ALA A 135 -10.29 -3.81 -10.83
C ALA A 135 -10.53 -4.03 -12.33
N LYS A 136 -9.55 -3.70 -13.19
CA LYS A 136 -9.63 -3.97 -14.64
C LYS A 136 -9.85 -5.45 -14.96
N THR A 137 -9.23 -6.34 -14.18
CA THR A 137 -9.38 -7.79 -14.34
C THR A 137 -10.81 -8.24 -14.02
N PHE A 138 -11.42 -7.69 -12.97
CA PHE A 138 -12.83 -7.94 -12.65
C PHE A 138 -13.79 -7.41 -13.72
N GLU A 139 -13.54 -6.23 -14.29
CA GLU A 139 -14.34 -5.70 -15.40
C GLU A 139 -14.33 -6.64 -16.61
N ILE A 140 -13.14 -7.11 -17.01
CA ILE A 140 -12.99 -8.07 -18.12
C ILE A 140 -13.73 -9.38 -17.84
N MET A 141 -13.72 -9.85 -16.59
CA MET A 141 -14.50 -11.02 -16.22
C MET A 141 -16.00 -10.79 -16.29
N GLY A 142 -16.47 -9.60 -15.91
CA GLY A 142 -17.87 -9.20 -16.09
C GLY A 142 -18.29 -9.32 -17.54
N ASP A 143 -17.52 -8.70 -18.44
CA ASP A 143 -17.73 -8.76 -19.90
C ASP A 143 -17.73 -10.20 -20.42
N MET A 144 -16.75 -11.00 -20.00
CA MET A 144 -16.62 -12.40 -20.40
C MET A 144 -17.79 -13.26 -19.89
N SER A 145 -18.24 -13.07 -18.65
CA SER A 145 -19.36 -13.83 -18.07
C SER A 145 -20.66 -13.66 -18.87
N SER A 146 -20.89 -12.47 -19.41
CA SER A 146 -22.05 -12.20 -20.28
C SER A 146 -21.96 -12.91 -21.63
N SER A 147 -20.74 -13.23 -22.07
CA SER A 147 -20.46 -13.89 -23.36
C SER A 147 -20.42 -15.42 -23.24
N ILE A 148 -20.07 -15.97 -22.08
CA ILE A 148 -19.95 -17.42 -21.83
C ILE A 148 -21.27 -18.17 -22.05
N VAL A 149 -22.43 -17.53 -21.86
CA VAL A 149 -23.74 -18.22 -21.88
C VAL A 149 -24.10 -18.81 -23.25
N ASN A 150 -23.50 -18.35 -24.36
CA ASN A 150 -23.84 -18.86 -25.71
C ASN A 150 -22.69 -18.88 -26.74
N SER A 151 -21.43 -18.59 -26.35
CA SER A 151 -20.33 -18.45 -27.31
C SER A 151 -19.51 -19.72 -27.49
N LYS A 152 -19.05 -19.94 -28.73
CA LYS A 152 -18.04 -20.97 -29.04
C LYS A 152 -16.67 -20.56 -28.48
N ALA A 153 -15.79 -21.54 -28.27
CA ALA A 153 -14.44 -21.28 -27.77
C ALA A 153 -13.66 -20.24 -28.60
N ASP A 154 -13.80 -20.26 -29.92
CA ASP A 154 -13.16 -19.30 -30.83
C ASP A 154 -13.64 -17.86 -30.62
N GLU A 155 -14.91 -17.69 -30.25
CA GLU A 155 -15.51 -16.38 -29.97
C GLU A 155 -15.09 -15.87 -28.59
N LEU A 156 -14.80 -16.77 -27.64
CA LEU A 156 -14.29 -16.44 -26.31
C LEU A 156 -12.79 -16.12 -26.29
N LEU A 157 -12.02 -16.62 -27.26
CA LEU A 157 -10.56 -16.50 -27.30
C LEU A 157 -10.04 -15.05 -27.14
N PRO A 158 -10.60 -14.01 -27.79
CA PRO A 158 -10.15 -12.63 -27.58
C PRO A 158 -10.32 -12.15 -26.13
N TYR A 159 -11.42 -12.53 -25.48
CA TYR A 159 -11.68 -12.19 -24.08
C TYR A 159 -10.72 -12.91 -23.13
N VAL A 160 -10.48 -14.20 -23.38
CA VAL A 160 -9.53 -15.01 -22.60
C VAL A 160 -8.10 -14.50 -22.75
N LEU A 161 -7.69 -14.08 -23.95
CA LEU A 161 -6.38 -13.47 -24.17
C LEU A 161 -6.22 -12.14 -23.42
N ARG A 162 -7.26 -11.29 -23.42
CA ARG A 162 -7.27 -10.03 -22.67
C ARG A 162 -7.23 -10.29 -21.17
N PHE A 163 -8.03 -11.25 -20.68
CA PHE A 163 -8.04 -11.67 -19.29
C PHE A 163 -6.66 -12.18 -18.85
N ARG A 164 -6.04 -13.07 -19.63
CA ARG A 164 -4.67 -13.58 -19.40
C ARG A 164 -3.65 -12.45 -19.28
N PHE A 165 -3.72 -11.46 -20.16
CA PHE A 165 -2.79 -10.33 -20.13
C PHE A 165 -2.90 -9.56 -18.81
N HIS A 166 -4.11 -9.15 -18.42
CA HIS A 166 -4.32 -8.40 -17.18
C HIS A 166 -3.99 -9.22 -15.93
N LEU A 167 -4.37 -10.50 -15.92
CA LEU A 167 -4.01 -11.42 -14.85
C LEU A 167 -2.49 -11.60 -14.72
N GLY A 168 -1.77 -11.64 -15.85
CA GLY A 168 -0.31 -11.67 -15.87
C GLY A 168 0.31 -10.40 -15.29
N VAL A 169 -0.27 -9.23 -15.57
CA VAL A 169 0.15 -7.97 -14.93
C VAL A 169 -0.08 -8.04 -13.42
N VAL A 170 -1.29 -8.41 -12.97
CA VAL A 170 -1.61 -8.57 -11.55
C VAL A 170 -0.62 -9.50 -10.85
N PHE A 171 -0.33 -10.66 -11.45
CA PHE A 171 0.62 -11.62 -10.89
C PHE A 171 2.03 -11.04 -10.72
N ASN A 172 2.52 -10.30 -11.71
CA ASN A 172 3.84 -9.68 -11.63
C ASN A 172 3.86 -8.55 -10.59
N THR A 173 2.78 -7.78 -10.46
CA THR A 173 2.67 -6.76 -9.41
C THR A 173 2.63 -7.40 -8.02
N VAL A 174 1.91 -8.51 -7.85
CA VAL A 174 1.95 -9.27 -6.58
C VAL A 174 3.37 -9.71 -6.26
N LYS A 175 4.12 -10.23 -7.23
CA LYS A 175 5.54 -10.58 -7.02
C LYS A 175 6.39 -9.38 -6.62
N ALA A 176 6.21 -8.24 -7.28
CA ALA A 176 6.93 -7.02 -6.94
C ALA A 176 6.60 -6.57 -5.51
N TYR A 177 5.33 -6.56 -5.13
CA TYR A 177 4.90 -6.22 -3.77
C TYR A 177 5.50 -7.16 -2.73
N LEU A 178 5.47 -8.47 -2.98
CA LEU A 178 6.04 -9.46 -2.07
C LEU A 178 7.55 -9.25 -1.90
N LEU A 179 8.28 -8.97 -2.98
CA LEU A 179 9.71 -8.69 -2.93
C LEU A 179 10.03 -7.41 -2.16
N GLU A 180 9.29 -6.32 -2.43
CA GLU A 180 9.49 -5.03 -1.76
C GLU A 180 9.12 -5.08 -0.28
N SER A 181 7.99 -5.71 0.04
CA SER A 181 7.56 -5.91 1.44
C SER A 181 8.51 -6.84 2.20
N ASP A 182 9.03 -7.90 1.58
CA ASP A 182 10.07 -8.73 2.18
C ASP A 182 11.35 -7.95 2.46
N ALA A 183 11.82 -7.18 1.49
CA ALA A 183 13.02 -6.35 1.65
C ALA A 183 12.82 -5.30 2.75
N PHE A 184 11.63 -4.72 2.85
CA PHE A 184 11.29 -3.74 3.89
C PHE A 184 11.19 -4.39 5.27
N LEU A 185 10.37 -5.43 5.43
CA LEU A 185 10.10 -6.07 6.72
C LEU A 185 11.32 -6.76 7.35
N ASN A 186 12.29 -7.19 6.54
CA ASN A 186 13.53 -7.82 7.01
C ASN A 186 14.68 -6.82 7.18
N ASN A 187 14.44 -5.51 7.03
CA ASN A 187 15.46 -4.49 7.19
C ASN A 187 15.41 -3.90 8.61
N ASP A 188 16.29 -4.39 9.49
CA ASP A 188 16.42 -3.95 10.88
C ASP A 188 16.66 -2.43 11.03
N GLU A 189 17.29 -1.77 10.05
CA GLU A 189 17.52 -0.32 10.08
C GLU A 189 16.23 0.48 9.85
N LEU A 190 15.24 -0.12 9.18
CA LEU A 190 13.95 0.50 8.90
C LEU A 190 12.90 0.18 9.96
N MET A 191 13.06 -0.89 10.74
CA MET A 191 12.08 -1.31 11.74
C MET A 191 11.97 -0.33 12.92
N PRO A 192 10.79 -0.22 13.56
CA PRO A 192 10.67 0.47 14.84
C PRO A 192 11.53 -0.28 15.88
N ALA A 193 12.04 0.44 16.89
CA ALA A 193 12.74 -0.21 17.99
C ALA A 193 11.78 -1.20 18.68
N SER A 194 12.25 -2.41 18.95
CA SER A 194 11.51 -3.37 19.76
C SER A 194 11.49 -2.87 21.20
N ASP A 195 10.29 -2.57 21.71
CA ASP A 195 10.06 -2.27 23.13
C ASP A 195 10.25 -3.51 24.03
#